data_AF-A0A2M7FI53-F1
#
_entry.id   AF-A0A2M7FI53-F1
#
_cell.length_a   1.000
_cell.length_b   1.000
_cell.length_c   1.000
_cell.angle_alpha   90.00
_cell.angle_beta   90.00
_cell.angle_gamma   90.00
#
_symmetry.space_group_name_H-M   'P 1'
#
loop_
_entity.id
_entity.type
_entity.pdbx_description
1 polymer ?
#
loop_
_entity_poly.entity_id
_entity_poly.type
_entity_poly.pdbx_seq_one_letter_code
_entity_poly.pdbx_strand_id
1 'polypeptide(L)' 'MMQNLTILGSTGSIGTSTLDVVARHPDKYRIFALTAFRQVDLLFRQSLQFKPDFAVLLDEAAGVQL' A
#
# COMPACT_ATOMS: atom_id res chain seq x y z
N MET A 1 -19.95 3.43 7.44
CA MET A 1 -19.25 2.14 7.45
C MET A 1 -17.90 2.35 6.80
N MET A 2 -16.82 1.79 7.36
CA MET A 2 -15.46 1.92 6.81
C MET A 2 -15.28 0.96 5.64
N GLN A 3 -14.69 1.44 4.55
CA GLN A 3 -14.43 0.65 3.33
C GLN A 3 -12.98 0.15 3.33
N ASN A 4 -12.82 -1.15 3.08
CA ASN A 4 -11.51 -1.77 2.95
C ASN A 4 -11.04 -1.72 1.50
N LEU A 5 -9.81 -1.26 1.28
CA LEU A 5 -9.22 -1.11 -0.04
C LEU A 5 -7.96 -1.98 -0.19
N THR A 6 -7.85 -2.63 -1.34
CA THR A 6 -6.62 -3.28 -1.81
C THR A 6 -6.07 -2.50 -2.98
N ILE A 7 -4.82 -2.07 -2.90
CA ILE A 7 -4.18 -1.30 -3.98
C ILE A 7 -3.15 -2.17 -4.69
N LEU A 8 -3.44 -2.48 -5.95
CA LEU A 8 -2.54 -3.20 -6.84
C LEU A 8 -1.59 -2.21 -7.51
N GLY A 9 -0.32 -2.19 -7.12
CA GLY A 9 0.66 -1.21 -7.60
C GLY A 9 0.61 0.12 -6.83
N SER A 10 0.68 0.06 -5.50
CA SER A 10 0.64 1.22 -4.59
C SER A 10 1.78 2.22 -4.79
N THR A 11 2.87 1.78 -5.40
CA THR A 11 4.07 2.59 -5.66
C THR A 11 4.05 3.27 -7.03
N GLY A 12 3.04 3.02 -7.86
CA GLY A 12 2.81 3.74 -9.12
C GLY A 12 2.02 5.02 -8.91
N SER A 13 1.94 5.88 -9.94
CA SER A 13 1.28 7.20 -9.83
C SER A 13 -0.17 7.12 -9.36
N ILE A 14 -0.96 6.16 -9.87
CA ILE A 14 -2.35 5.97 -9.43
C ILE A 14 -2.41 5.48 -7.98
N GLY A 15 -1.54 4.54 -7.60
CA GLY A 15 -1.48 3.99 -6.25
C GLY A 15 -1.14 5.05 -5.21
N THR A 16 -0.14 5.90 -5.47
CA THR A 16 0.27 6.98 -4.57
C THR A 16 -0.81 8.07 -4.46
N SER A 17 -1.43 8.47 -5.57
CA SER A 17 -2.58 9.38 -5.54
C SER A 17 -3.78 8.80 -4.79
N THR A 18 -4.04 7.50 -4.93
CA THR A 18 -5.11 6.81 -4.19
C THR A 18 -4.82 6.82 -2.69
N LEU A 19 -3.58 6.54 -2.29
CA LEU A 19 -3.16 6.60 -0.89
C LEU A 19 -3.25 7.99 -0.27
N ASP A 20 -2.98 9.04 -1.06
CA ASP A 20 -3.17 10.43 -0.62
C ASP A 20 -4.66 10.74 -0.33
N VAL A 21 -5.58 10.24 -1.15
CA VAL A 21 -7.03 10.35 -0.87
C VAL A 21 -7.41 9.58 0.39
N VAL A 22 -6.87 8.37 0.59
CA VAL A 22 -7.12 7.56 1.79
C VAL A 22 -6.60 8.27 3.05
N ALA A 23 -5.40 8.86 2.99
CA ALA A 23 -4.80 9.59 4.11
C ALA A 23 -5.63 10.80 4.55
N ARG A 24 -6.38 11.43 3.62
CA ARG A 24 -7.28 12.57 3.90
C ARG A 24 -8.63 12.15 4.47
N HIS A 25 -8.99 10.87 4.40
CA HIS A 25 -10.28 10.34 4.83
C HIS A 25 -10.12 9.04 5.66
N PRO A 26 -9.36 9.08 6.78
CA PRO A 26 -9.09 7.89 7.61
C PRO A 26 -10.33 7.32 8.30
N ASP A 27 -11.41 8.09 8.39
CA ASP A 27 -12.72 7.67 8.92
C ASP A 27 -13.55 6.85 7.91
N LYS A 28 -13.20 6.95 6.62
CA LYS A 28 -13.94 6.31 5.52
C LYS A 28 -13.23 5.09 4.95
N TYR A 29 -11.90 5.09 4.97
CA TYR A 29 -11.10 4.08 4.28
C TYR A 29 -10.06 3.45 5.19
N ARG A 30 -9.90 2.14 5.06
CA ARG A 30 -8.79 1.37 5.61
C ARG A 30 -8.08 0.64 4.48
N ILE A 31 -6.76 0.67 4.47
CA ILE A 31 -5.99 -0.18 3.56
C ILE A 31 -5.95 -1.59 4.14
N PHE A 32 -6.45 -2.55 3.38
CA PHE A 32 -6.36 -3.96 3.70
C PHE A 32 -5.06 -4.56 3.16
N ALA A 33 -4.72 -4.25 1.90
CA ALA A 33 -3.51 -4.78 1.27
C ALA A 33 -2.86 -3.76 0.32
N LEU A 34 -1.53 -3.76 0.28
CA LEU A 34 -0.71 -3.02 -0.69
C LEU A 34 0.14 -3.98 -1.50
N THR A 35 0.26 -3.74 -2.80
CA THR A 35 1.20 -4.47 -3.63
C THR A 35 2.12 -3.53 -4.41
N ALA A 36 3.36 -3.96 -4.63
CA ALA A 36 4.32 -3.25 -5.46
C ALA A 36 5.14 -4.24 -6.29
N PHE A 37 5.81 -3.76 -7.34
CA PHE A 37 6.70 -4.59 -8.14
C PHE A 37 8.09 -4.69 -7.51
N ARG A 38 8.88 -3.61 -7.56
CA ARG A 38 10.28 -3.57 -7.09
C ARG A 38 10.61 -2.46 -6.07
N GLN A 39 9.68 -1.55 -5.81
CA GLN A 39 9.93 -0.38 -4.97
C GLN A 39 9.74 -0.72 -3.48
N VAL A 40 10.66 -1.52 -2.92
CA VAL A 40 10.62 -2.03 -1.54
C VAL A 40 10.51 -0.90 -0.52
N ASP A 41 11.42 0.07 -0.56
CA ASP A 41 11.46 1.17 0.43
C ASP A 41 10.18 2.01 0.44
N LEU A 42 9.56 2.21 -0.73
CA LEU A 42 8.32 2.95 -0.81
C LEU A 42 7.14 2.12 -0.28
N LEU A 43 7.05 0.85 -0.64
CA LEU A 43 6.03 -0.05 -0.11
C LEU A 43 6.17 -0.22 1.41
N PHE A 44 7.40 -0.31 1.93
CA PHE A 44 7.67 -0.39 3.37
C PHE A 44 7.20 0.87 4.10
N ARG A 45 7.55 2.06 3.61
CA ARG A 45 7.05 3.33 4.17
C ARG A 45 5.53 3.44 4.14
N GLN A 46 4.90 3.03 3.03
CA GLN A 46 3.44 2.99 2.93
C GLN A 46 2.85 1.99 3.94
N SER A 47 3.48 0.83 4.14
CA SER A 47 3.03 -0.18 5.10
C SER A 47 3.11 0.33 6.54
N LEU A 48 4.17 1.06 6.91
CA LEU A 48 4.28 1.70 8.22
C LEU A 48 3.19 2.76 8.45
N GLN A 49 2.86 3.53 7.42
CA GLN A 49 1.85 4.59 7.50
C GLN A 49 0.43 4.02 7.60
N PHE A 50 0.06 3.11 6.70
CA PHE A 50 -1.33 2.64 6.55
C PHE A 50 -1.64 1.36 7.31
N LYS A 51 -0.60 0.65 7.81
CA LYS A 51 -0.71 -0.60 8.58
C LYS A 51 -1.67 -1.61 7.93
N PRO A 52 -1.44 -1.98 6.65
CA PRO A 52 -2.24 -2.98 5.98
C PRO A 52 -2.05 -4.35 6.64
N ASP A 53 -3.01 -5.24 6.44
CA ASP A 53 -2.91 -6.63 6.89
C ASP A 53 -1.92 -7.41 5.99
N PHE A 54 -1.76 -6.97 4.73
CA PHE A 54 -0.86 -7.57 3.76
C PHE A 54 -0.04 -6.53 2.98
N ALA A 55 1.25 -6.79 2.83
CA ALA A 55 2.14 -6.10 1.90
C ALA A 55 2.79 -7.14 0.98
N VAL A 56 2.67 -6.98 -0.33
CA VAL A 56 3.11 -7.98 -1.32
C VAL A 56 4.07 -7.34 -2.32
N LEU A 57 5.23 -7.97 -2.52
CA LEU A 57 6.12 -7.68 -3.64
C LEU A 57 6.01 -8.78 -4.68
N LEU A 58 5.90 -8.38 -5.95
CA LEU A 58 5.86 -9.32 -7.07
C LEU A 58 7.26 -9.85 -7.42
N ASP A 59 8.32 -9.07 -7.19
CA ASP A 59 9.70 -9.52 -7.36
C ASP A 59 10.12 -10.32 -6.11
N GLU A 60 10.35 -11.62 -6.28
CA GLU A 60 10.68 -12.55 -5.20
C GLU A 60 11.98 -12.16 -4.47
N ALA A 61 12.99 -11.66 -5.20
CA ALA A 61 14.25 -11.23 -4.60
C ALA A 61 14.07 -9.95 -3.76
N ALA A 62 13.14 -9.09 -4.17
CA ALA A 62 12.77 -7.90 -3.42
C ALA A 62 11.95 -8.22 -2.17
N GLY A 63 11.14 -9.30 -2.20
CA GLY A 63 10.29 -9.73 -1.09
C GLY A 63 11.04 -10.07 0.21
N VAL A 64 12.31 -10.47 0.12
CA VAL A 64 13.14 -10.80 1.29
C VAL A 64 13.47 -9.57 2.16
N GLN A 65 13.31 -8.36 1.62
CA GLN A 65 13.71 -7.11 2.26
C GLN A 65 12.55 -6.38 2.99
N LEU A 66 11.34 -6.95 2.95
CA LEU A 66 10.10 -6.29 3.39
C LEU A 66 9.52 -6.97 4.63
#